data_AF-A0A6I9UR52-F1
#
_entry.id   AF-A0A6I9UR52-F1
#
_cell.length_a   1.000
_cell.length_b   1.000
_cell.length_c   1.000
_cell.angle_alpha   90.00
_cell.angle_beta   90.00
_cell.angle_gamma   90.00
#
_symmetry.space_group_name_H-M   'P 1'
#
loop_
_entity.id
_entity.type
_entity.pdbx_description
1 polymer ?
#
loop_
_entity_poly.entity_id
_entity_poly.type
_entity_poly.pdbx_seq_one_letter_code
_entity_poly.pdbx_strand_id
1 'polypeptide(L)'
;MLLARMIGLLGPIDMDMLQKGQETHKYFTKEYDLYYINEEANQLEYVIPEESSLEHHLQISDPEFLDFLRYLLEINPERRPTAREALQHPWLSHSYDV
;
A
#
# COMPACT_ATOMS: atom_id res chain seq x y z
N MET A 1 6.51 4.74 11.07
CA MET A 1 5.75 5.66 10.19
C MET A 1 4.69 4.90 9.40
N LEU A 2 3.47 5.42 9.23
CA LEU A 2 2.39 4.73 8.50
C LEU A 2 2.76 4.45 7.03
N LEU A 3 3.38 5.43 6.36
CA LEU A 3 3.79 5.32 4.96
C LEU A 3 4.75 4.14 4.71
N ALA A 4 5.71 3.92 5.61
CA ALA A 4 6.61 2.76 5.52
C ALA A 4 5.86 1.42 5.64
N ARG A 5 4.83 1.35 6.51
CA ARG A 5 4.00 0.15 6.62
C ARG A 5 3.16 -0.09 5.37
N MET A 6 2.61 0.97 4.77
CA MET A 6 1.87 0.86 3.50
C MET A 6 2.78 0.35 2.39
N ILE A 7 4.02 0.86 2.28
CA ILE A 7 4.98 0.41 1.28
C ILE A 7 5.39 -1.05 1.52
N GLY A 8 5.66 -1.43 2.77
CA GLY A 8 6.00 -2.81 3.12
C GLY A 8 4.90 -3.82 2.79
N LEU A 9 3.63 -3.40 2.91
CA LEU A 9 2.45 -4.24 2.70
C LEU A 9 1.98 -4.31 1.24
N LEU A 10 1.97 -3.16 0.57
CA LEU A 10 1.35 -2.98 -0.75
C LEU A 10 2.38 -2.85 -1.88
N GLY A 11 3.66 -2.74 -1.54
CA GLY A 11 4.74 -2.48 -2.49
C GLY A 11 5.09 -1.00 -2.64
N PRO A 12 6.05 -0.68 -3.53
CA PRO A 12 6.52 0.68 -3.73
C PRO A 12 5.41 1.60 -4.24
N ILE A 13 5.47 2.89 -3.87
CA ILE A 13 4.57 3.90 -4.43
C ILE A 13 4.94 4.13 -5.90
N ASP A 14 3.93 4.15 -6.77
CA ASP A 14 4.13 4.43 -8.18
C ASP A 14 4.86 5.78 -8.41
N MET A 15 5.80 5.78 -9.35
CA MET A 15 6.63 6.95 -9.65
C MET A 15 5.82 8.17 -10.11
N ASP A 16 4.73 7.96 -10.85
CA ASP A 16 3.88 9.05 -11.31
C ASP A 16 3.15 9.72 -10.14
N MET A 17 2.74 8.95 -9.13
CA MET A 17 2.17 9.48 -7.89
C MET A 17 3.20 10.31 -7.12
N LEU A 18 4.44 9.82 -7.00
CA LEU A 18 5.51 10.54 -6.31
C LEU A 18 5.82 11.88 -7.00
N GLN A 19 5.89 11.88 -8.34
CA GLN A 19 6.14 13.09 -9.14
C GLN A 19 5.01 14.12 -9.06
N LYS A 20 3.74 13.66 -9.02
CA LYS A 20 2.56 14.54 -8.93
C LYS A 20 2.27 15.00 -7.49
N GLY A 21 2.84 14.33 -6.48
CA GLY A 21 2.54 14.57 -5.06
C GLY A 21 3.09 15.90 -4.55
N GLN A 22 2.20 16.79 -4.09
CA GLN A 22 2.57 18.09 -3.52
C GLN A 22 3.49 17.97 -2.30
N GLU A 23 3.26 16.95 -1.49
CA GLU A 23 3.92 16.74 -0.20
C GLU A 23 4.98 15.63 -0.24
N THR A 24 5.33 15.13 -1.44
CA THR A 24 6.32 14.05 -1.60
C THR A 24 7.64 14.39 -0.91
N HIS A 25 8.08 15.63 -1.04
CA HIS A 25 9.32 16.15 -0.44
C HIS A 25 9.36 16.11 1.10
N LYS A 26 8.24 15.89 1.79
CA LYS A 26 8.22 15.72 3.25
C LYS A 26 8.65 14.34 3.70
N TYR A 27 8.55 13.35 2.82
CA TYR A 27 8.73 11.94 3.14
C TYR A 27 9.79 11.25 2.29
N PHE A 28 10.11 11.80 1.12
CA PHE A 28 10.98 11.18 0.13
C PHE A 28 12.11 12.11 -0.29
N THR A 29 13.32 11.57 -0.43
CA THR A 29 14.48 12.28 -0.99
C THR A 29 14.26 12.59 -2.48
N LYS A 30 15.21 13.28 -3.11
CA LYS A 30 15.15 13.55 -4.56
C LYS A 30 15.26 12.27 -5.38
N GLU A 31 15.90 11.26 -4.82
CA GLU A 31 16.05 9.90 -5.34
C GLU A 31 14.84 9.01 -4.98
N TYR A 32 13.85 9.57 -4.29
CA TYR A 32 12.65 8.89 -3.78
C TYR A 32 12.88 7.84 -2.69
N ASP A 33 13.98 7.97 -1.94
CA ASP A 33 14.20 7.19 -0.73
C ASP A 33 13.35 7.73 0.41
N LEU A 34 12.69 6.84 1.15
CA LEU A 34 11.83 7.21 2.27
C LEU A 34 12.67 7.65 3.48
N TYR A 35 12.30 8.76 4.12
CA TYR A 35 12.98 9.28 5.30
C TYR A 35 12.01 9.94 6.30
N TYR A 36 12.51 10.22 7.50
CA TYR A 36 11.90 11.17 8.43
C TYR A 36 12.96 12.08 9.05
N ILE A 37 12.54 13.22 9.59
CA ILE A 37 13.43 14.11 10.35
C ILE A 37 13.25 13.76 11.82
N ASN A 38 14.34 13.34 12.47
CA ASN A 38 14.41 13.21 13.90
C ASN A 38 14.59 14.61 14.51
N GLU A 39 13.54 15.13 15.14
CA GLU A 39 13.54 16.48 15.71
C GLU A 39 14.51 16.64 16.89
N GLU A 40 14.76 15.57 17.66
CA GLU A 40 15.66 15.59 18.81
C GLU A 40 17.13 15.70 18.36
N ALA A 41 17.50 14.93 17.34
CA ALA A 41 18.84 14.94 16.78
C ALA A 41 19.04 16.00 15.68
N ASN A 42 17.95 16.61 15.19
CA ASN A 42 17.90 17.46 14.00
C ASN A 42 18.60 16.81 12.79
N GLN A 43 18.33 15.53 12.56
CA GLN A 43 18.95 14.70 11.53
C GLN A 43 17.91 14.01 10.65
N LEU A 44 18.27 13.80 9.39
CA LEU A 44 17.51 12.97 8.45
C LEU A 44 17.86 11.50 8.68
N GLU A 45 16.84 10.67 8.86
CA GLU A 45 17.00 9.23 9.02
C GLU A 45 16.22 8.49 7.92
N TYR A 46 16.92 7.61 7.20
CA TYR A 46 16.31 6.76 6.18
C TYR A 46 15.42 5.71 6.82
N VAL A 47 14.29 5.44 6.16
CA VAL A 47 13.34 4.42 6.57
C VAL A 47 13.34 3.32 5.53
N ILE A 48 13.72 2.12 5.96
CA ILE A 48 13.64 0.92 5.13
C ILE A 48 12.31 0.24 5.47
N PRO A 49 11.33 0.20 4.55
CA PRO A 49 10.10 -0.55 4.76
C PRO A 49 10.41 -2.02 4.98
N GLU A 50 9.83 -2.61 6.02
CA GLU A 50 9.87 -4.06 6.22
C GLU A 50 8.89 -4.72 5.26
N GLU A 51 9.38 -5.61 4.39
CA GLU A 51 8.51 -6.38 3.51
C GLU A 51 7.61 -7.29 4.34
N SER A 52 6.31 -7.21 4.08
CA SER A 52 5.31 -8.06 4.71
C SER A 52 4.21 -8.45 3.73
N SER A 53 3.39 -9.42 4.12
CA SER A 53 2.28 -9.87 3.28
C SER A 53 0.93 -9.59 3.92
N LEU A 54 -0.06 -9.30 3.07
CA LEU A 54 -1.43 -9.06 3.49
C LEU A 54 -2.00 -10.28 4.23
N GLU A 55 -1.65 -11.47 3.78
CA GLU A 55 -1.93 -12.76 4.41
C GLU A 55 -1.48 -12.80 5.86
N HIS A 56 -0.22 -12.43 6.10
CA HIS A 56 0.37 -12.49 7.43
C HIS A 56 -0.29 -11.49 8.37
N HIS A 57 -0.56 -10.28 7.87
CA HIS A 57 -1.18 -9.22 8.66
C HIS A 57 -2.65 -9.51 9.01
N LEU A 58 -3.40 -10.10 8.09
CA LEU A 58 -4.82 -10.37 8.27
C LEU A 58 -5.10 -11.78 8.81
N GLN A 59 -4.09 -12.66 8.85
CA GLN A 59 -4.23 -14.07 9.24
C GLN A 59 -5.31 -14.79 8.42
N ILE A 60 -5.40 -14.44 7.13
CA ILE A 60 -6.36 -15.01 6.18
C ILE A 60 -5.64 -16.04 5.31
N SER A 61 -6.27 -17.19 5.12
CA SER A 61 -5.81 -18.25 4.23
C SER A 61 -6.63 -18.40 2.95
N ASP A 62 -7.69 -17.60 2.79
CA ASP A 62 -8.57 -17.64 1.63
C ASP A 62 -7.97 -16.85 0.45
N PRO A 63 -7.52 -17.53 -0.62
CA PRO A 63 -6.86 -16.87 -1.75
C PRO A 63 -7.79 -15.94 -2.54
N GLU A 64 -9.09 -16.26 -2.68
CA GLU A 64 -10.03 -15.41 -3.43
C GLU A 64 -10.35 -14.13 -2.65
N PHE A 65 -10.45 -14.23 -1.32
CA PHE A 65 -10.65 -13.05 -0.50
C PHE A 65 -9.41 -12.15 -0.49
N LEU A 66 -8.22 -12.74 -0.41
CA LEU A 66 -6.96 -12.00 -0.47
C LEU A 66 -6.78 -11.29 -1.82
N ASP A 67 -7.13 -11.96 -2.92
CA ASP A 67 -7.16 -11.35 -4.26
C ASP A 67 -8.11 -10.15 -4.30
N PHE A 68 -9.32 -10.29 -3.75
CA PHE A 68 -10.26 -9.19 -3.65
C PHE A 68 -9.72 -8.00 -2.85
N LEU A 69 -9.08 -8.26 -1.71
CA LEU A 69 -8.50 -7.19 -0.90
C LEU A 69 -7.34 -6.49 -1.63
N ARG A 70 -6.47 -7.23 -2.32
CA ARG A 70 -5.43 -6.64 -3.18
C ARG A 70 -6.02 -5.77 -4.27
N TYR A 71 -7.09 -6.24 -4.90
CA TYR A 71 -7.81 -5.49 -5.92
C TYR A 71 -8.33 -4.15 -5.39
N LEU A 72 -8.90 -4.12 -4.18
CA LEU A 72 -9.36 -2.89 -3.53
C LEU A 72 -8.22 -1.98 -3.05
N LEU A 73 -7.10 -2.56 -2.62
CA LEU A 73 -5.96 -1.86 -2.03
C LEU A 73 -4.91 -1.42 -3.07
N GLU A 74 -5.26 -1.40 -4.35
CA GLU A 74 -4.43 -0.81 -5.40
C GLU A 74 -3.99 0.62 -5.01
N ILE A 75 -2.68 0.81 -4.94
CA ILE A 75 -2.05 2.05 -4.47
C ILE A 75 -2.41 3.19 -5.42
N ASN A 76 -2.32 2.94 -6.73
CA ASN A 76 -2.57 3.96 -7.73
C ASN A 76 -4.07 4.20 -7.88
N PRO A 77 -4.60 5.38 -7.50
CA PRO A 77 -6.03 5.65 -7.59
C PRO A 77 -6.58 5.60 -9.01
N GLU A 78 -5.75 5.81 -10.05
CA GLU A 78 -6.16 5.70 -11.45
C GLU A 78 -6.37 4.24 -11.89
N ARG A 79 -5.72 3.28 -11.20
CA ARG A 79 -5.90 1.84 -11.43
C ARG A 79 -6.87 1.18 -10.44
N ARG A 80 -7.16 1.85 -9.32
CA ARG A 80 -8.03 1.32 -8.27
C ARG A 80 -9.45 1.16 -8.80
N PRO A 81 -10.11 0.01 -8.53
CA PRO A 81 -11.46 -0.22 -9.02
C PRO A 81 -12.46 0.74 -8.40
N THR A 82 -13.47 1.08 -9.19
CA THR A 82 -14.68 1.70 -8.67
C THR A 82 -15.49 0.70 -7.86
N ALA A 83 -16.39 1.19 -7.01
CA ALA A 83 -17.30 0.32 -6.25
C ALA A 83 -18.13 -0.59 -7.17
N ARG A 84 -18.54 -0.11 -8.36
CA ARG A 84 -19.31 -0.91 -9.32
C ARG A 84 -18.50 -2.07 -9.89
N GLU A 85 -17.21 -1.85 -10.17
CA GLU A 85 -16.29 -2.90 -10.64
C GLU A 85 -15.95 -3.89 -9.52
N ALA A 86 -15.68 -3.39 -8.31
CA ALA A 86 -15.47 -4.22 -7.13
C ALA A 86 -16.63 -5.19 -6.86
N LEU A 87 -17.88 -4.76 -7.06
CA LEU A 87 -19.05 -5.62 -6.90
C LEU A 87 -19.12 -6.78 -7.92
N GLN A 88 -18.34 -6.74 -9.00
CA GLN A 88 -18.26 -7.82 -9.99
C GLN A 88 -17.15 -8.83 -9.67
N HIS A 89 -16.43 -8.68 -8.55
CA HIS A 89 -15.32 -9.56 -8.22
C HIS A 89 -15.80 -11.00 -7.92
N PRO A 90 -15.11 -12.05 -8.42
CA PRO A 90 -15.53 -13.44 -8.26
C PRO A 90 -15.77 -13.87 -6.81
N TRP A 91 -14.93 -13.40 -5.88
CA TRP A 91 -15.06 -13.67 -4.45
C TRP A 91 -16.46 -13.38 -3.89
N LEU A 92 -17.12 -12.31 -4.35
CA LEU A 92 -18.46 -11.94 -3.87
C LEU A 92 -19.56 -12.90 -4.36
N SER A 93 -19.29 -13.64 -5.43
CA SER A 93 -20.18 -14.66 -5.98
C SER A 93 -19.83 -16.07 -5.50
N HIS A 94 -18.78 -16.21 -4.69
CA HIS A 94 -18.35 -17.49 -4.15
C HIS A 94 -19.34 -17.95 -3.07
N SER A 95 -19.92 -19.13 -3.27
CA SER A 95 -20.74 -19.79 -2.25
C SER A 95 -19.82 -20.59 -1.34
N TYR A 96 -19.58 -20.10 -0.13
CA TYR A 96 -18.93 -20.90 0.90
C TYR A 96 -19.95 -21.88 1.48
N ASP A 97 -19.64 -23.17 1.41
CA ASP A 97 -20.41 -24.18 2.11
C ASP A 97 -20.30 -23.91 3.62
N VAL A 98 -21.46 -23.72 4.26
CA VAL A 98 -21.61 -23.41 5.70
C VAL A 98 -21.72 -24.69 6.51
#